data_AF-A0A521KVT0-F1
#
_entry.id   AF-A0A521KVT0-F1
#
_cell.length_a   1.000
_cell.length_b   1.000
_cell.length_c   1.000
_cell.angle_alpha   90.00
_cell.angle_beta   90.00
_cell.angle_gamma   90.00
#
_symmetry.space_group_name_H-M   'P 1'
#
loop_
_entity.id
_entity.type
_entity.pdbx_description
1 polymer ?
#
loop_
_entity_poly.entity_id
_entity_poly.type
_entity_poly.pdbx_seq_one_letter_code
_entity_poly.pdbx_strand_id
1 'polypeptide(L)'
;MGRRVQLGPGDRGVRRAAARRAARQRRGGSRDDRARSRQRPARRGGRDRTGARARRRVGRQLDLGRRDAARLRAARLAGARDRAARALARRGAAPAAGARRAQRVRARRVPGTRVARDRRVHGLRVRRAGVTAHAAAERTDAERVVAERGATAPIAPPPPTSAPLSVTRKFAPTELAALRRRAIFECGKWDPQFADHGVLADYALVLTDDAWRELAALAEQLARETLAAERELMQRPELHGELGLPRAIRAALSEAHALGEARGAARTMRFDFHWTSAGWRISEVNSDVPGGFIEAGGITRIAAELLGLAPCGDPTAALADALAAATPAGGAIGLVHATAYTDDRQVMVQLGRALEARERRTCLLDPTQLEWQDGVAHARTEWFAGRLDALARFYPAEWLANLPRRSGWRAFFRGSRTPQANPGSALLVQSKRFPLAWDRLTAPLPTWRAMLPETRSPRDVDWRADPAWLVKPALGRVGEEIGLRDVVEPKQWRAIARSARWSPSDWVAQRRFDALALDVHGERAWPCIGVYVIDGRAAGIYGRIARRALVDAEALDVAVLVNRSVSSSPSVSSNRSLLSNRSVSSNRCEQVNP
;
A
#
# COMPACT_ATOMS: atom_id res chain seq x y z
N MET A 1 51.22 3.60 64.11
CA MET A 1 50.40 4.79 64.38
C MET A 1 49.13 4.72 63.53
N GLY A 2 47.95 4.95 64.13
CA GLY A 2 46.61 5.06 63.48
C GLY A 2 45.94 3.72 63.11
N ARG A 3 45.24 3.01 64.00
CA ARG A 3 43.79 3.09 64.36
C ARG A 3 42.83 3.17 63.15
N ARG A 4 42.06 2.11 62.83
CA ARG A 4 40.70 1.72 63.34
C ARG A 4 39.60 2.62 62.68
N VAL A 5 38.53 2.10 62.06
CA VAL A 5 37.27 1.70 62.71
C VAL A 5 36.16 1.32 61.69
N GLN A 6 35.45 0.22 61.99
CA GLN A 6 34.03 -0.17 61.81
C GLN A 6 33.26 -0.04 60.48
N LEU A 7 32.66 -1.17 60.08
CA LEU A 7 31.21 -1.25 59.84
C LEU A 7 30.64 -2.41 60.67
N GLY A 8 29.50 -2.13 61.32
CA GLY A 8 28.81 -2.99 62.29
C GLY A 8 27.78 -3.97 61.66
N PRO A 9 27.06 -4.72 62.52
CA PRO A 9 26.55 -6.06 62.21
C PRO A 9 25.01 -6.22 62.24
N GLY A 10 24.54 -7.40 61.79
CA GLY A 10 23.27 -8.04 62.19
C GLY A 10 22.09 -7.86 61.23
N ASP A 11 21.19 -8.81 61.01
CA ASP A 11 21.01 -10.10 61.68
C ASP A 11 20.05 -11.01 60.87
N ARG A 12 20.35 -12.31 60.92
CA ARG A 12 19.48 -13.53 60.89
C ARG A 12 18.31 -13.68 59.92
N GLY A 13 18.33 -14.84 59.23
CA GLY A 13 17.16 -15.40 58.54
C GLY A 13 17.29 -16.80 57.91
N VAL A 14 17.90 -17.77 58.62
CA VAL A 14 17.46 -19.19 58.71
C VAL A 14 17.42 -20.10 57.45
N ARG A 15 18.30 -21.13 57.49
CA ARG A 15 18.23 -22.54 56.95
C ARG A 15 18.38 -22.75 55.42
N ARG A 16 19.60 -23.08 54.94
CA ARG A 16 20.25 -24.43 54.79
C ARG A 16 19.55 -25.36 53.79
N ALA A 17 20.22 -26.17 52.98
CA ALA A 17 21.60 -26.29 52.47
C ALA A 17 21.58 -27.52 51.55
N ALA A 18 22.52 -27.56 50.62
CA ALA A 18 22.71 -28.60 49.63
C ALA A 18 23.16 -29.98 50.17
N ALA A 19 22.99 -30.98 49.29
CA ALA A 19 23.95 -32.03 48.93
C ALA A 19 24.00 -33.38 49.68
N ARG A 20 24.39 -34.39 48.87
CA ARG A 20 24.95 -35.74 49.15
C ARG A 20 23.91 -36.87 49.19
N ARG A 21 24.13 -38.08 48.66
CA ARG A 21 25.25 -38.73 47.93
C ARG A 21 24.73 -40.06 47.34
N ALA A 22 25.55 -40.63 46.47
CA ALA A 22 25.38 -41.84 45.67
C ALA A 22 25.20 -43.20 46.41
N ALA A 23 24.78 -44.18 45.60
CA ALA A 23 25.20 -45.60 45.53
C ALA A 23 24.53 -46.68 46.41
N ARG A 24 23.85 -47.63 45.73
CA ARG A 24 23.95 -49.13 45.85
C ARG A 24 22.90 -49.75 44.92
N GLN A 25 23.28 -50.31 43.76
CA GLN A 25 23.67 -51.70 43.49
C GLN A 25 22.64 -52.80 43.87
N ARG A 26 22.20 -53.49 42.80
CA ARG A 26 22.04 -54.95 42.62
C ARG A 26 20.82 -55.67 43.21
N ARG A 27 19.99 -56.18 42.28
CA ARG A 27 19.50 -57.58 42.08
C ARG A 27 18.44 -57.48 40.95
N GLY A 28 18.36 -58.27 39.89
CA GLY A 28 18.97 -59.54 39.48
C GLY A 28 17.91 -60.32 38.66
N GLY A 29 18.31 -60.96 37.55
CA GLY A 29 17.52 -61.96 36.79
C GLY A 29 16.91 -61.41 35.48
N SER A 30 17.43 -61.64 34.26
CA SER A 30 17.83 -62.86 33.52
C SER A 30 16.67 -63.79 33.15
N ARG A 31 16.31 -63.80 31.85
CA ARG A 31 16.29 -64.95 30.91
C ARG A 31 15.70 -64.45 29.57
N ASP A 32 16.48 -64.43 28.48
CA ASP A 32 16.70 -65.55 27.52
C ASP A 32 15.37 -65.95 26.82
N ASP A 33 15.25 -66.12 25.51
CA ASP A 33 16.21 -66.19 24.40
C ASP A 33 15.40 -66.36 23.08
N ARG A 34 16.10 -66.29 21.94
CA ARG A 34 15.74 -66.73 20.57
C ARG A 34 14.95 -65.75 19.67
N ALA A 35 15.18 -65.66 18.37
CA ALA A 35 16.26 -65.97 17.41
C ALA A 35 15.64 -65.81 16.00
N ARG A 36 16.50 -65.65 14.97
CA ARG A 36 16.26 -65.73 13.50
C ARG A 36 15.98 -64.35 12.86
N SER A 37 16.91 -63.68 12.20
CA SER A 37 17.81 -64.07 11.08
C SER A 37 17.06 -64.51 9.81
N ARG A 38 17.19 -63.71 8.74
CA ARG A 38 17.44 -64.17 7.36
C ARG A 38 17.80 -62.99 6.45
N GLN A 39 18.98 -63.10 5.87
CA GLN A 39 19.56 -62.28 4.80
C GLN A 39 19.17 -62.83 3.41
N ARG A 40 19.08 -61.91 2.43
CA ARG A 40 19.48 -62.02 0.99
C ARG A 40 18.70 -62.99 0.06
N PRO A 41 18.85 -62.94 -1.30
CA PRO A 41 19.58 -61.99 -2.18
C PRO A 41 18.78 -61.51 -3.44
N ALA A 42 19.47 -60.70 -4.26
CA ALA A 42 19.12 -60.20 -5.59
C ALA A 42 18.94 -61.27 -6.70
N ARG A 43 18.18 -60.94 -7.75
CA ARG A 43 18.41 -61.43 -9.13
C ARG A 43 18.03 -60.40 -10.21
N ARG A 44 18.87 -60.40 -11.25
CA ARG A 44 18.85 -59.66 -12.52
C ARG A 44 17.68 -60.09 -13.42
N GLY A 45 17.32 -59.20 -14.35
CA GLY A 45 16.60 -59.54 -15.59
C GLY A 45 16.21 -58.29 -16.36
N GLY A 46 17.01 -57.91 -17.36
CA GLY A 46 16.76 -56.74 -18.20
C GLY A 46 15.72 -56.97 -19.30
N ARG A 47 15.28 -55.86 -19.91
CA ARG A 47 15.10 -55.71 -21.36
C ARG A 47 14.76 -54.27 -21.71
N ASP A 48 15.46 -53.78 -22.72
CA ASP A 48 15.17 -52.59 -23.49
C ASP A 48 13.70 -52.50 -23.91
N ARG A 49 13.17 -51.28 -23.90
CA ARG A 49 12.37 -50.75 -25.01
C ARG A 49 12.28 -49.22 -24.91
N THR A 50 12.95 -48.62 -25.88
CA THR A 50 12.70 -47.32 -26.50
C THR A 50 11.23 -46.87 -26.45
N GLY A 51 11.00 -45.59 -26.13
CA GLY A 51 9.67 -45.02 -26.11
C GLY A 51 9.60 -43.60 -25.57
N ALA A 52 10.32 -42.67 -26.19
CA ALA A 52 10.14 -41.25 -25.97
C ALA A 52 8.69 -40.84 -26.32
N ARG A 53 7.90 -40.45 -25.31
CA ARG A 53 6.66 -39.69 -25.50
C ARG A 53 6.68 -38.45 -24.63
N ALA A 54 7.15 -37.36 -25.23
CA ALA A 54 6.94 -36.00 -24.77
C ALA A 54 5.44 -35.72 -24.65
N ARG A 55 4.94 -35.55 -23.43
CA ARG A 55 3.59 -35.02 -23.18
C ARG A 55 3.68 -33.50 -23.05
N ARG A 56 3.33 -32.81 -24.14
CA ARG A 56 2.89 -31.41 -24.10
C ARG A 56 1.70 -31.30 -23.14
N ARG A 57 1.86 -30.58 -22.02
CA ARG A 57 0.72 -30.11 -21.23
C ARG A 57 0.26 -28.78 -21.81
N VAL A 58 -0.79 -28.87 -22.62
CA VAL A 58 -1.65 -27.75 -23.00
C VAL A 58 -2.28 -27.15 -21.73
N GLY A 59 -2.31 -25.82 -21.68
CA GLY A 59 -2.74 -25.03 -20.53
C GLY A 59 -4.12 -25.41 -20.02
N ARG A 60 -4.22 -25.63 -18.70
CA ARG A 60 -5.50 -25.61 -18.00
C ARG A 60 -5.83 -24.17 -17.64
N GLN A 61 -6.83 -23.68 -18.36
CA GLN A 61 -7.54 -22.43 -18.11
C GLN A 61 -8.05 -22.43 -16.66
N LEU A 62 -7.72 -21.36 -15.92
CA LEU A 62 -8.17 -21.13 -14.55
C LEU A 62 -9.69 -20.95 -14.55
N ASP A 63 -10.38 -21.82 -13.82
CA ASP A 63 -11.82 -21.74 -13.60
C ASP A 63 -12.07 -20.65 -12.53
N LEU A 64 -12.37 -19.44 -13.00
CA LEU A 64 -12.72 -18.30 -12.16
C LEU A 64 -14.16 -18.46 -11.66
N GLY A 65 -14.34 -18.35 -10.34
CA GLY A 65 -15.66 -18.38 -9.71
C GLY A 65 -16.65 -17.42 -10.39
N ARG A 66 -17.90 -17.86 -10.53
CA ARG A 66 -18.96 -17.18 -11.32
C ARG A 66 -19.21 -15.70 -10.98
N ARG A 67 -18.76 -15.21 -9.82
CA ARG A 67 -18.90 -13.79 -9.41
C ARG A 67 -17.77 -12.89 -9.92
N ASP A 68 -16.55 -13.43 -10.08
CA ASP A 68 -15.39 -12.67 -10.59
C ASP A 68 -15.32 -12.70 -12.11
N ALA A 69 -15.83 -13.77 -12.73
CA ALA A 69 -16.01 -13.84 -14.18
C ALA A 69 -16.96 -12.75 -14.71
N ALA A 70 -17.94 -12.30 -13.92
CA ALA A 70 -18.86 -11.23 -14.30
C ALA A 70 -18.18 -9.84 -14.28
N ARG A 71 -17.29 -9.58 -13.31
CA ARG A 71 -16.51 -8.33 -13.21
C ARG A 71 -15.47 -8.22 -14.33
N LEU A 72 -14.77 -9.31 -14.66
CA LEU A 72 -13.81 -9.36 -15.77
C LEU A 72 -14.49 -9.30 -17.16
N ARG A 73 -15.69 -9.87 -17.32
CA ARG A 73 -16.47 -9.73 -18.57
C ARG A 73 -17.00 -8.31 -18.78
N ALA A 74 -17.39 -7.62 -17.72
CA ALA A 74 -17.83 -6.22 -17.81
C ALA A 74 -16.70 -5.29 -18.27
N ALA A 75 -15.49 -5.46 -17.74
CA ALA A 75 -14.30 -4.71 -18.16
C ALA A 75 -13.90 -5.00 -19.63
N ARG A 76 -13.96 -6.27 -20.06
CA ARG A 76 -13.69 -6.65 -21.47
C ARG A 76 -14.74 -6.14 -22.46
N LEU A 77 -16.03 -6.11 -22.08
CA LEU A 77 -17.11 -5.59 -22.93
C LEU A 77 -17.06 -4.07 -23.08
N ALA A 78 -16.60 -3.34 -22.06
CA ALA A 78 -16.37 -1.89 -22.15
C ALA A 78 -15.26 -1.56 -23.17
N GLY A 79 -14.11 -2.26 -23.11
CA GLY A 79 -13.00 -2.05 -24.05
C GLY A 79 -13.24 -2.60 -25.47
N ALA A 80 -14.25 -3.45 -25.70
CA ALA A 80 -14.62 -3.94 -27.03
C ALA A 80 -15.60 -3.00 -27.74
N ARG A 81 -16.52 -2.37 -27.01
CA ARG A 81 -17.48 -1.39 -27.56
C ARG A 81 -16.80 -0.11 -28.03
N ASP A 82 -15.74 0.30 -27.34
CA ASP A 82 -14.96 1.48 -27.69
C ASP A 82 -14.12 1.29 -28.98
N ARG A 83 -13.72 0.05 -29.27
CA ARG A 83 -13.03 -0.30 -30.52
C ARG A 83 -13.99 -0.42 -31.70
N ALA A 84 -15.22 -0.92 -31.48
CA ALA A 84 -16.26 -0.98 -32.50
C ALA A 84 -16.77 0.42 -32.90
N ALA A 85 -16.91 1.35 -31.94
CA ALA A 85 -17.31 2.73 -32.20
C ALA A 85 -16.26 3.50 -33.04
N ARG A 86 -14.96 3.26 -32.80
CA ARG A 86 -13.86 3.90 -33.55
C ARG A 86 -13.66 3.31 -34.95
N ALA A 87 -14.00 2.03 -35.16
CA ALA A 87 -13.99 1.40 -36.48
C ALA A 87 -15.08 1.95 -37.42
N LEU A 88 -16.24 2.37 -36.86
CA LEU A 88 -17.27 3.07 -37.64
C LEU A 88 -16.91 4.53 -37.96
N ALA A 89 -16.19 5.23 -37.07
CA ALA A 89 -15.80 6.62 -37.30
C ALA A 89 -14.71 6.82 -38.37
N ARG A 90 -13.93 5.77 -38.70
CA ARG A 90 -12.86 5.82 -39.72
C ARG A 90 -13.32 5.57 -41.15
N ARG A 91 -14.62 5.37 -41.40
CA ARG A 91 -15.16 5.05 -42.75
C ARG A 91 -15.97 6.17 -43.42
N GLY A 92 -15.85 7.43 -43.00
CA GLY A 92 -16.66 8.51 -43.58
C GLY A 92 -15.93 9.83 -43.85
N ALA A 93 -15.32 9.95 -45.04
CA ALA A 93 -15.03 11.22 -45.72
C ALA A 93 -15.13 10.95 -47.24
N ALA A 94 -16.32 11.02 -47.84
CA ALA A 94 -16.92 12.14 -48.63
C ALA A 94 -16.74 11.90 -50.16
N PRO A 95 -17.51 12.52 -51.10
CA PRO A 95 -18.70 13.37 -50.98
C PRO A 95 -19.91 13.03 -51.92
N ALA A 96 -21.05 13.69 -51.63
CA ALA A 96 -22.14 14.19 -52.49
C ALA A 96 -22.93 13.26 -53.47
N ALA A 97 -24.26 13.18 -53.29
CA ALA A 97 -25.31 13.65 -54.23
C ALA A 97 -26.70 13.04 -53.92
N GLY A 98 -27.75 13.87 -53.99
CA GLY A 98 -29.02 13.50 -54.63
C GLY A 98 -30.16 12.80 -53.84
N ALA A 99 -31.25 13.56 -53.67
CA ALA A 99 -32.66 13.17 -53.91
C ALA A 99 -33.45 12.26 -52.93
N ARG A 100 -34.52 12.86 -52.38
CA ARG A 100 -35.93 12.42 -52.25
C ARG A 100 -36.24 10.90 -52.28
N ARG A 101 -36.94 10.38 -51.26
CA ARG A 101 -38.39 10.02 -51.28
C ARG A 101 -38.81 9.28 -50.00
N ALA A 102 -40.06 9.51 -49.60
CA ALA A 102 -40.78 8.81 -48.55
C ALA A 102 -41.16 7.37 -48.94
N GLN A 103 -41.23 6.47 -47.96
CA GLN A 103 -42.21 5.37 -48.02
C GLN A 103 -42.57 4.81 -46.64
N ARG A 104 -43.89 4.76 -46.42
CA ARG A 104 -44.61 4.06 -45.35
C ARG A 104 -44.41 2.55 -45.49
N VAL A 105 -44.28 1.82 -44.38
CA VAL A 105 -44.83 0.46 -44.27
C VAL A 105 -45.45 0.25 -42.88
N ARG A 106 -46.61 -0.39 -42.91
CA ARG A 106 -47.58 -0.63 -41.85
C ARG A 106 -47.21 -1.74 -40.86
N ALA A 107 -47.77 -1.55 -39.67
CA ALA A 107 -48.20 -2.48 -38.63
C ALA A 107 -48.33 -3.99 -38.95
N ARG A 108 -48.05 -4.80 -37.90
CA ARG A 108 -48.88 -5.96 -37.54
C ARG A 108 -49.09 -6.03 -36.01
N ARG A 109 -50.36 -6.16 -35.63
CA ARG A 109 -50.94 -6.46 -34.31
C ARG A 109 -50.92 -7.96 -34.04
N VAL A 110 -50.90 -8.39 -32.77
CA VAL A 110 -51.83 -9.39 -32.15
C VAL A 110 -51.78 -9.25 -30.59
N PRO A 111 -52.70 -9.83 -29.77
CA PRO A 111 -53.53 -9.06 -28.82
C PRO A 111 -53.65 -9.67 -27.39
N GLY A 112 -54.51 -9.08 -26.54
CA GLY A 112 -55.22 -9.76 -25.44
C GLY A 112 -54.85 -9.29 -24.02
N THR A 113 -55.50 -8.26 -23.45
CA THR A 113 -56.76 -8.23 -22.64
C THR A 113 -56.69 -8.66 -21.16
N ARG A 114 -56.79 -7.63 -20.29
CA ARG A 114 -57.74 -7.42 -19.15
C ARG A 114 -57.56 -8.33 -17.90
N VAL A 115 -57.87 -7.97 -16.65
CA VAL A 115 -58.87 -7.07 -16.03
C VAL A 115 -58.32 -6.55 -14.67
N ALA A 116 -58.78 -5.36 -14.29
CA ALA A 116 -58.55 -4.65 -13.02
C ALA A 116 -59.13 -5.34 -11.76
N ARG A 117 -58.63 -4.96 -10.58
CA ARG A 117 -59.47 -4.86 -9.37
C ARG A 117 -58.94 -3.78 -8.42
N ASP A 118 -59.79 -2.77 -8.26
CA ASP A 118 -59.86 -1.83 -7.16
C ASP A 118 -59.95 -2.54 -5.80
N ARG A 119 -59.37 -1.90 -4.78
CA ARG A 119 -60.03 -1.71 -3.47
C ARG A 119 -59.26 -0.70 -2.62
N ARG A 120 -59.97 0.34 -2.20
CA ARG A 120 -59.56 1.42 -1.32
C ARG A 120 -60.53 1.47 -0.12
N VAL A 121 -59.98 1.87 1.04
CA VAL A 121 -60.60 2.38 2.29
C VAL A 121 -61.50 1.41 3.09
N HIS A 122 -61.55 1.33 4.42
CA HIS A 122 -61.40 2.29 5.54
C HIS A 122 -60.93 1.57 6.83
N GLY A 123 -60.39 2.32 7.80
CA GLY A 123 -60.26 1.85 9.19
C GLY A 123 -59.46 2.75 10.14
N LEU A 124 -59.98 3.94 10.47
CA LEU A 124 -59.59 4.73 11.65
C LEU A 124 -60.15 4.06 12.93
N ARG A 125 -59.39 4.05 14.04
CA ARG A 125 -59.95 4.19 15.39
C ARG A 125 -58.94 4.70 16.42
N VAL A 126 -59.49 5.38 17.41
CA VAL A 126 -58.94 6.41 18.29
C VAL A 126 -58.63 5.86 19.69
N ARG A 127 -57.68 6.56 20.35
CA ARG A 127 -57.23 6.60 21.76
C ARG A 127 -58.19 6.16 22.89
N ARG A 128 -57.58 5.65 23.98
CA ARG A 128 -57.73 6.03 25.42
C ARG A 128 -56.53 5.40 26.18
N ALA A 129 -55.63 6.14 26.82
CA ALA A 129 -55.72 6.86 28.11
C ALA A 129 -55.90 5.91 29.32
N GLY A 130 -54.85 5.80 30.14
CA GLY A 130 -54.82 5.16 31.46
C GLY A 130 -53.49 5.50 32.14
N VAL A 131 -53.57 6.26 33.23
CA VAL A 131 -52.49 6.91 34.01
C VAL A 131 -52.38 6.22 35.38
N THR A 132 -51.25 6.45 36.06
CA THR A 132 -50.87 6.17 37.47
C THR A 132 -50.24 4.81 37.74
N ALA A 133 -49.17 4.61 38.52
CA ALA A 133 -48.47 5.40 39.56
C ALA A 133 -46.98 4.95 39.60
N HIS A 134 -45.97 5.81 39.67
CA HIS A 134 -45.37 6.52 40.83
C HIS A 134 -44.50 5.66 41.80
N ALA A 135 -43.33 6.24 42.10
CA ALA A 135 -42.32 5.96 43.15
C ALA A 135 -41.11 5.09 42.71
N ALA A 136 -39.84 5.46 42.94
CA ALA A 136 -39.19 6.67 43.48
C ALA A 136 -37.66 6.58 43.26
N ALA A 137 -36.96 7.69 43.51
CA ALA A 137 -35.50 7.91 43.61
C ALA A 137 -34.80 8.31 42.29
N GLU A 138 -34.80 9.58 41.86
CA GLU A 138 -34.06 10.73 42.43
C GLU A 138 -32.56 10.46 42.68
N ARG A 139 -31.72 10.85 41.70
CA ARG A 139 -30.38 11.41 41.89
C ARG A 139 -29.99 12.28 40.68
N THR A 140 -30.38 13.54 40.79
CA THR A 140 -29.67 14.78 40.40
C THR A 140 -28.97 14.87 39.03
N ASP A 141 -29.67 15.53 38.10
CA ASP A 141 -29.22 16.07 36.80
C ASP A 141 -28.30 17.33 36.90
N ALA A 142 -27.64 17.57 38.03
CA ALA A 142 -26.84 18.78 38.24
C ALA A 142 -25.36 18.64 37.82
N GLU A 143 -24.83 17.42 37.64
CA GLU A 143 -23.42 17.20 37.30
C GLU A 143 -23.16 17.02 35.79
N ARG A 144 -24.22 16.92 34.97
CA ARG A 144 -24.10 16.63 33.53
C ARG A 144 -24.01 17.89 32.65
N VAL A 145 -24.28 19.07 33.20
CA VAL A 145 -24.26 20.36 32.46
C VAL A 145 -22.92 21.11 32.61
N VAL A 146 -22.00 20.63 33.45
CA VAL A 146 -20.69 21.27 33.69
C VAL A 146 -19.53 20.56 32.95
N ALA A 147 -19.75 19.37 32.38
CA ALA A 147 -18.69 18.62 31.68
C ALA A 147 -18.51 18.94 30.18
N GLU A 148 -19.37 19.78 29.58
CA GLU A 148 -19.30 20.12 28.14
C GLU A 148 -18.71 21.52 27.83
N ARG A 149 -18.23 22.24 28.84
CA ARG A 149 -17.58 23.55 28.65
C ARG A 149 -16.15 23.54 29.21
N GLY A 150 -15.21 23.01 28.44
CA GLY A 150 -13.81 23.00 28.86
C GLY A 150 -12.75 22.50 27.89
N ALA A 151 -13.09 22.16 26.65
CA ALA A 151 -12.10 21.93 25.60
C ALA A 151 -12.13 23.12 24.63
N THR A 152 -11.51 24.23 25.02
CA THR A 152 -11.12 25.26 24.05
C THR A 152 -10.24 24.57 23.02
N ALA A 153 -10.75 24.42 21.80
CA ALA A 153 -9.95 24.01 20.66
C ALA A 153 -8.70 24.91 20.63
N PRO A 154 -7.48 24.36 20.47
CA PRO A 154 -6.29 25.19 20.36
C PRO A 154 -6.52 26.21 19.26
N ILE A 155 -6.36 27.49 19.62
CA ILE A 155 -6.45 28.61 18.70
C ILE A 155 -5.49 28.31 17.56
N ALA A 156 -6.05 28.09 16.36
CA ALA A 156 -5.24 27.84 15.19
C ALA A 156 -4.29 29.03 14.98
N PRO A 157 -2.99 28.79 14.73
CA PRO A 157 -2.07 29.89 14.44
C PRO A 157 -2.59 30.70 13.24
N PRO A 158 -2.32 32.02 13.20
CA PRO A 158 -2.72 32.84 12.07
C PRO A 158 -2.19 32.22 10.77
N PRO A 159 -2.98 32.25 9.67
CA PRO A 159 -2.57 31.63 8.42
C PRO A 159 -1.23 32.23 7.97
N PRO A 160 -0.25 31.41 7.54
CA PRO A 160 1.03 31.91 7.08
C PRO A 160 0.82 32.87 5.90
N THR A 161 1.50 34.01 5.94
CA THR A 161 1.37 35.12 4.99
C THR A 161 1.91 34.83 3.59
N SER A 162 2.52 33.66 3.36
CA SER A 162 2.97 33.20 2.04
C SER A 162 2.52 31.77 1.79
N ALA A 163 2.04 31.47 0.58
CA ALA A 163 1.69 30.11 0.19
C ALA A 163 2.91 29.16 0.35
N PRO A 164 2.75 27.96 0.93
CA PRO A 164 3.86 27.05 1.21
C PRO A 164 4.46 26.41 -0.06
N LEU A 165 3.78 26.57 -1.20
CA LEU A 165 4.06 25.99 -2.50
C LEU A 165 4.10 27.08 -3.56
N SER A 166 5.07 27.00 -4.45
CA SER A 166 5.13 27.77 -5.69
C SER A 166 5.41 26.86 -6.88
N VAL A 167 5.31 27.41 -8.09
CA VAL A 167 5.61 26.72 -9.34
C VAL A 167 6.87 27.29 -9.98
N THR A 168 7.68 26.41 -10.56
CA THR A 168 8.81 26.82 -11.39
C THR A 168 8.33 27.32 -12.77
N ARG A 169 9.25 27.87 -13.58
CA ARG A 169 9.01 28.02 -15.01
C ARG A 169 8.73 26.65 -15.65
N LYS A 170 8.08 26.67 -16.81
CA LYS A 170 8.03 25.48 -17.66
C LYS A 170 9.45 25.06 -18.07
N PHE A 171 9.66 23.76 -18.17
CA PHE A 171 10.81 23.18 -18.86
C PHE A 171 10.76 23.61 -20.34
N ALA A 172 11.91 24.03 -20.87
CA ALA A 172 12.06 24.19 -22.31
C ALA A 172 11.82 22.83 -23.00
N PRO A 173 11.37 22.81 -24.28
CA PRO A 173 11.10 21.55 -24.98
C PRO A 173 12.26 20.55 -24.95
N THR A 174 13.51 21.04 -25.01
CA THR A 174 14.73 20.23 -24.93
C THR A 174 14.96 19.65 -23.53
N GLU A 175 14.71 20.43 -22.48
CA GLU A 175 14.79 19.98 -21.08
C GLU A 175 13.72 18.93 -20.78
N LEU A 176 12.48 19.14 -21.24
CA LEU A 176 11.40 18.18 -21.07
C LEU A 176 11.69 16.87 -21.82
N ALA A 177 12.22 16.95 -23.04
CA ALA A 177 12.66 15.77 -23.78
C ALA A 177 13.79 15.03 -23.07
N ALA A 178 14.75 15.75 -22.49
CA ALA A 178 15.82 15.18 -21.68
C ALA A 178 15.28 14.51 -20.40
N LEU A 179 14.42 15.19 -19.65
CA LEU A 179 13.74 14.64 -18.47
C LEU A 179 13.05 13.32 -18.79
N ARG A 180 12.23 13.29 -19.85
CA ARG A 180 11.51 12.09 -20.28
C ARG A 180 12.47 10.95 -20.67
N ARG A 181 13.50 11.24 -21.45
CA ARG A 181 14.49 10.23 -21.87
C ARG A 181 15.22 9.64 -20.66
N ARG A 182 15.70 10.50 -19.76
CA ARG A 182 16.42 10.07 -18.55
C ARG A 182 15.49 9.31 -17.60
N ALA A 183 14.24 9.72 -17.43
CA ALA A 183 13.25 8.97 -16.65
C ALA A 183 13.07 7.53 -17.16
N ILE A 184 12.98 7.33 -18.48
CA ILE A 184 12.87 6.00 -19.10
C ILE A 184 14.13 5.17 -18.87
N PHE A 185 15.30 5.70 -19.24
CA PHE A 185 16.53 4.90 -19.32
C PHE A 185 17.30 4.82 -18.00
N GLU A 186 17.35 5.89 -17.21
CA GLU A 186 18.02 5.91 -15.91
C GLU A 186 17.12 5.35 -14.81
N CYS A 187 15.85 5.77 -14.77
CA CYS A 187 14.95 5.45 -13.65
C CYS A 187 14.02 4.27 -13.90
N GLY A 188 13.86 3.85 -15.15
CA GLY A 188 12.99 2.73 -15.51
C GLY A 188 11.50 3.11 -15.58
N LYS A 189 11.15 4.40 -15.73
CA LYS A 189 9.77 4.84 -16.00
C LYS A 189 9.43 4.48 -17.45
N TRP A 190 9.01 3.24 -17.71
CA TRP A 190 8.79 2.75 -19.08
C TRP A 190 7.47 3.23 -19.69
N ASP A 191 6.57 3.77 -18.87
CA ASP A 191 5.23 4.26 -19.23
C ASP A 191 5.05 5.76 -18.89
N PRO A 192 5.88 6.70 -19.38
CA PRO A 192 5.69 8.13 -19.10
C PRO A 192 4.52 8.74 -19.92
N GLN A 193 3.55 7.92 -20.30
CA GLN A 193 2.37 8.27 -21.11
C GLN A 193 1.15 7.46 -20.64
N PHE A 194 0.02 8.14 -20.52
CA PHE A 194 -1.28 7.56 -20.29
C PHE A 194 -2.20 7.93 -21.44
N ALA A 195 -2.70 6.92 -22.16
CA ALA A 195 -3.34 7.10 -23.46
C ALA A 195 -2.45 7.96 -24.39
N ASP A 196 -2.97 9.08 -24.90
CA ASP A 196 -2.26 9.97 -25.84
C ASP A 196 -1.58 11.17 -25.14
N HIS A 197 -1.48 11.16 -23.81
CA HIS A 197 -0.96 12.27 -23.02
C HIS A 197 0.22 11.86 -22.14
N GLY A 198 1.19 12.77 -21.98
CA GLY A 198 2.30 12.56 -21.04
C GLY A 198 1.81 12.62 -19.60
N VAL A 199 2.33 11.74 -18.75
CA VAL A 199 1.98 11.72 -17.31
C VAL A 199 2.89 12.62 -16.48
N LEU A 200 3.98 13.14 -17.05
CA LEU A 200 4.90 14.04 -16.36
C LEU A 200 4.52 15.50 -16.64
N ALA A 201 4.42 16.30 -15.57
CA ALA A 201 4.25 17.74 -15.68
C ALA A 201 5.45 18.40 -16.40
N ASP A 202 5.19 19.48 -17.13
CA ASP A 202 6.20 20.29 -17.82
C ASP A 202 6.78 21.40 -16.92
N TYR A 203 6.64 21.27 -15.60
CA TYR A 203 7.18 22.15 -14.55
C TYR A 203 7.38 21.33 -13.28
N ALA A 204 7.99 21.93 -12.26
CA ALA A 204 8.11 21.40 -10.91
C ALA A 204 7.40 22.30 -9.88
N LEU A 205 7.00 21.71 -8.75
CA LEU A 205 6.57 22.41 -7.55
C LEU A 205 7.78 22.70 -6.65
N VAL A 206 7.78 23.86 -6.00
CA VAL A 206 8.79 24.23 -5.01
C VAL A 206 8.12 24.45 -3.66
N LEU A 207 8.53 23.67 -2.66
CA LEU A 207 8.18 23.89 -1.26
C LEU A 207 9.16 24.88 -0.64
N THR A 208 8.65 25.69 0.28
CA THR A 208 9.53 26.38 1.23
C THR A 208 10.18 25.37 2.19
N ASP A 209 11.35 25.69 2.73
CA ASP A 209 12.02 24.83 3.71
C ASP A 209 11.17 24.62 4.97
N ASP A 210 10.41 25.64 5.40
CA ASP A 210 9.46 25.55 6.51
C ASP A 210 8.32 24.58 6.22
N ALA A 211 7.71 24.69 5.04
CA ALA A 211 6.66 23.77 4.62
C ALA A 211 7.16 22.32 4.55
N TRP A 212 8.39 22.10 4.06
CA TRP A 212 8.98 20.77 4.09
C TRP A 212 9.20 20.25 5.52
N ARG A 213 9.78 21.07 6.41
CA ARG A 213 9.98 20.70 7.82
C ARG A 213 8.66 20.36 8.52
N GLU A 214 7.63 21.16 8.28
CA GLU A 214 6.28 20.94 8.82
C GLU A 214 5.68 19.62 8.31
N LEU A 215 5.68 19.40 6.99
CA LEU A 215 5.16 18.18 6.36
C LEU A 215 5.90 16.93 6.85
N ALA A 216 7.24 16.99 6.93
CA ALA A 216 8.05 15.89 7.46
C ALA A 216 7.67 15.58 8.91
N ALA A 217 7.57 16.59 9.77
CA ALA A 217 7.21 16.39 11.18
C ALA A 217 5.80 15.81 11.34
N LEU A 218 4.81 16.31 10.58
CA LEU A 218 3.45 15.79 10.57
C LEU A 218 3.41 14.34 10.08
N ALA A 219 4.11 14.01 8.99
CA ALA A 219 4.14 12.66 8.45
C ALA A 219 4.80 11.67 9.43
N GLU A 220 5.88 12.07 10.10
CA GLU A 220 6.54 11.24 11.13
C GLU A 220 5.64 11.04 12.36
N GLN A 221 4.88 12.07 12.79
CA GLN A 221 3.88 11.94 13.86
C GLN A 221 2.75 10.98 13.46
N LEU A 222 2.16 11.17 12.28
CA LEU A 222 1.14 10.29 11.73
C LEU A 222 1.64 8.84 11.62
N ALA A 223 2.88 8.62 11.20
CA ALA A 223 3.47 7.28 11.13
C ALA A 223 3.59 6.63 12.51
N ARG A 224 4.04 7.37 13.53
CA ARG A 224 4.11 6.86 14.91
C ARG A 224 2.74 6.43 15.43
N GLU A 225 1.74 7.27 15.25
CA GLU A 225 0.34 6.99 15.63
C GLU A 225 -0.22 5.79 14.85
N THR A 226 0.03 5.74 13.54
CA THR A 226 -0.40 4.64 12.66
C THR A 226 0.18 3.30 13.11
N LEU A 227 1.48 3.25 13.42
CA LEU A 227 2.14 2.03 13.89
C LEU A 227 1.64 1.60 15.28
N ALA A 228 1.33 2.55 16.17
CA ALA A 228 0.73 2.23 17.46
C ALA A 228 -0.66 1.60 17.29
N ALA A 229 -1.49 2.19 16.43
CA ALA A 229 -2.81 1.65 16.12
C ALA A 229 -2.75 0.31 15.37
N GLU A 230 -1.82 0.12 14.43
CA GLU A 230 -1.62 -1.16 13.73
C GLU A 230 -1.32 -2.28 14.74
N ARG A 231 -0.41 -2.04 15.69
CA ARG A 231 -0.08 -3.01 16.75
C ARG A 231 -1.29 -3.33 17.62
N GLU A 232 -2.06 -2.33 18.04
CA GLU A 232 -3.27 -2.58 18.84
C GLU A 232 -4.32 -3.35 18.03
N LEU A 233 -4.57 -2.98 16.78
CA LEU A 233 -5.50 -3.67 15.90
C LEU A 233 -5.11 -5.14 15.66
N MET A 234 -3.81 -5.46 15.60
CA MET A 234 -3.34 -6.86 15.52
C MET A 234 -3.77 -7.69 16.75
N GLN A 235 -3.91 -7.07 17.92
CA GLN A 235 -4.35 -7.70 19.16
C GLN A 235 -5.87 -7.65 19.37
N ARG A 236 -6.62 -7.03 18.45
CA ARG A 236 -8.07 -6.77 18.58
C ARG A 236 -8.85 -7.27 17.34
N PRO A 237 -8.87 -8.59 17.08
CA PRO A 237 -9.50 -9.16 15.89
C PRO A 237 -11.00 -8.88 15.77
N GLU A 238 -11.69 -8.59 16.87
CA GLU A 238 -13.09 -8.19 16.88
C GLU A 238 -13.33 -6.82 16.20
N LEU A 239 -12.30 -5.97 16.08
CA LEU A 239 -12.37 -4.69 15.37
C LEU A 239 -12.24 -4.82 13.85
N HIS A 240 -11.70 -5.94 13.34
CA HIS A 240 -11.39 -6.08 11.90
C HIS A 240 -12.63 -6.04 11.00
N GLY A 241 -13.81 -6.33 11.56
CA GLY A 241 -15.08 -6.20 10.85
C GLY A 241 -15.43 -4.75 10.50
N GLU A 242 -15.07 -3.79 11.34
CA GLU A 242 -15.35 -2.37 11.13
C GLU A 242 -14.51 -1.78 9.99
N LEU A 243 -13.32 -2.36 9.76
CA LEU A 243 -12.37 -1.95 8.73
C LEU A 243 -12.77 -2.35 7.30
N GLY A 244 -13.86 -3.11 7.12
CA GLY A 244 -14.31 -3.54 5.78
C GLY A 244 -13.39 -4.57 5.10
N LEU A 245 -12.60 -5.33 5.87
CA LEU A 245 -11.65 -6.30 5.33
C LEU A 245 -12.35 -7.61 4.87
N PRO A 246 -11.87 -8.26 3.79
CA PRO A 246 -12.40 -9.55 3.35
C PRO A 246 -12.30 -10.63 4.43
N ARG A 247 -13.29 -11.55 4.48
CA ARG A 247 -13.35 -12.60 5.53
C ARG A 247 -12.08 -13.45 5.61
N ALA A 248 -11.51 -13.81 4.47
CA ALA A 248 -10.30 -14.63 4.41
C ALA A 248 -9.08 -13.91 5.01
N ILE A 249 -8.98 -12.59 4.80
CA ILE A 249 -7.94 -11.74 5.36
C ILE A 249 -8.12 -11.61 6.88
N ARG A 250 -9.35 -11.35 7.34
CA ARG A 250 -9.66 -11.29 8.78
C ARG A 250 -9.31 -12.59 9.50
N ALA A 251 -9.59 -13.74 8.88
CA ALA A 251 -9.17 -15.03 9.41
C ALA A 251 -7.64 -15.14 9.50
N ALA A 252 -6.91 -14.74 8.44
CA ALA A 252 -5.45 -14.78 8.46
C ALA A 252 -4.83 -13.85 9.52
N LEU A 253 -5.38 -12.64 9.72
CA LEU A 253 -4.97 -11.70 10.75
C LEU A 253 -5.31 -12.19 12.17
N SER A 254 -6.52 -12.73 12.37
CA SER A 254 -6.91 -13.33 13.66
C SER A 254 -6.01 -14.51 14.03
N GLU A 255 -5.56 -15.30 13.04
CA GLU A 255 -4.62 -16.38 13.28
C GLU A 255 -3.19 -15.85 13.57
N ALA A 256 -2.83 -14.62 13.16
CA ALA A 256 -1.56 -13.97 13.49
C ALA A 256 -1.43 -13.66 14.97
N HIS A 257 -2.53 -13.25 15.60
CA HIS A 257 -2.59 -13.04 17.04
C HIS A 257 -2.18 -14.31 17.82
N ALA A 258 -2.54 -15.50 17.33
CA ALA A 258 -2.22 -16.78 17.98
C ALA A 258 -0.82 -17.32 17.64
N LEU A 259 -0.35 -17.13 16.41
CA LEU A 259 0.90 -17.75 15.91
C LEU A 259 2.10 -16.80 15.89
N GLY A 260 1.89 -15.53 16.23
CA GLY A 260 2.86 -14.46 16.05
C GLY A 260 2.74 -13.76 14.70
N GLU A 261 3.06 -12.48 14.71
CA GLU A 261 3.04 -11.60 13.53
C GLU A 261 4.14 -11.98 12.54
N ALA A 262 3.93 -11.64 11.26
CA ALA A 262 5.02 -11.70 10.29
C ALA A 262 6.13 -10.72 10.71
N ARG A 263 7.38 -11.19 10.74
CA ARG A 263 8.52 -10.33 11.10
C ARG A 263 8.63 -9.15 10.11
N GLY A 264 8.72 -7.92 10.61
CA GLY A 264 8.97 -6.74 9.79
C GLY A 264 10.46 -6.61 9.42
N ALA A 265 10.74 -6.23 8.18
CA ALA A 265 12.09 -5.85 7.70
C ALA A 265 12.24 -4.33 7.63
N ALA A 266 11.23 -3.67 7.06
CA ALA A 266 11.12 -2.23 6.93
C ALA A 266 9.63 -1.86 6.84
N ARG A 267 9.31 -0.61 7.13
CA ARG A 267 7.95 -0.09 7.13
C ARG A 267 7.84 1.17 6.28
N THR A 268 7.06 1.07 5.22
CA THR A 268 6.84 2.15 4.25
C THR A 268 5.40 2.63 4.31
N MET A 269 5.21 3.94 4.47
CA MET A 269 3.92 4.60 4.39
C MET A 269 4.03 5.84 3.50
N ARG A 270 2.93 6.25 2.87
CA ARG A 270 2.83 7.55 2.20
C ARG A 270 1.55 8.28 2.62
N PHE A 271 1.67 9.48 3.13
CA PHE A 271 0.54 10.31 3.55
C PHE A 271 0.27 11.37 2.50
N ASP A 272 -0.96 11.45 2.02
CA ASP A 272 -1.33 12.33 0.90
C ASP A 272 -1.91 13.64 1.46
N PHE A 273 -1.09 14.69 1.45
CA PHE A 273 -1.38 16.02 1.99
C PHE A 273 -1.92 16.99 0.93
N HIS A 274 -2.78 17.89 1.40
CA HIS A 274 -3.41 18.95 0.62
C HIS A 274 -3.37 20.26 1.41
N TRP A 275 -3.00 21.35 0.75
CA TRP A 275 -3.02 22.67 1.37
C TRP A 275 -4.43 23.25 1.34
N THR A 276 -4.90 23.79 2.47
CA THR A 276 -6.23 24.39 2.62
C THR A 276 -6.11 25.77 3.27
N SER A 277 -7.22 26.52 3.36
CA SER A 277 -7.25 27.79 4.11
C SER A 277 -7.00 27.61 5.62
N ALA A 278 -7.13 26.40 6.15
CA ALA A 278 -6.90 26.05 7.55
C ALA A 278 -5.61 25.23 7.77
N GLY A 279 -4.66 25.34 6.85
CA GLY A 279 -3.40 24.60 6.86
C GLY A 279 -3.48 23.26 6.13
N TRP A 280 -2.54 22.37 6.39
CA TRP A 280 -2.48 21.04 5.77
C TRP A 280 -3.62 20.13 6.25
N ARG A 281 -4.16 19.33 5.33
CA ARG A 281 -5.07 18.20 5.62
C ARG A 281 -4.61 16.97 4.86
N ILE A 282 -4.97 15.79 5.36
CA ILE A 282 -4.69 14.52 4.66
C ILE A 282 -5.97 13.92 4.11
N SER A 283 -5.89 13.29 2.94
CA SER A 283 -7.00 12.50 2.39
C SER A 283 -6.95 11.04 2.82
N GLU A 284 -5.74 10.49 2.98
CA GLU A 284 -5.49 9.10 3.33
C GLU A 284 -4.02 8.84 3.71
N VAL A 285 -3.78 7.64 4.25
CA VAL A 285 -2.47 6.98 4.26
C VAL A 285 -2.49 5.82 3.27
N ASN A 286 -1.42 5.69 2.50
CA ASN A 286 -1.08 4.51 1.71
C ASN A 286 -0.01 3.73 2.49
N SER A 287 -0.44 2.83 3.38
CA SER A 287 0.42 2.06 4.28
C SER A 287 0.73 0.65 3.78
N ASP A 288 -0.01 0.12 2.81
CA ASP A 288 0.18 -1.24 2.30
C ASP A 288 1.27 -1.30 1.22
N VAL A 289 1.00 -0.76 0.03
CA VAL A 289 1.96 -0.73 -1.09
C VAL A 289 1.85 0.61 -1.83
N PRO A 290 2.42 1.70 -1.28
CA PRO A 290 2.36 3.04 -1.90
C PRO A 290 3.23 3.11 -3.17
N GLY A 291 2.65 3.39 -4.35
CA GLY A 291 3.41 3.68 -5.59
C GLY A 291 3.98 5.10 -5.63
N GLY A 292 4.62 5.50 -6.73
CA GLY A 292 5.20 6.86 -6.87
C GLY A 292 6.70 6.96 -6.52
N PHE A 293 7.40 5.83 -6.34
CA PHE A 293 8.82 5.80 -5.93
C PHE A 293 9.76 6.38 -6.99
N ILE A 294 9.51 6.05 -8.26
CA ILE A 294 10.33 6.52 -9.38
C ILE A 294 10.20 8.03 -9.53
N GLU A 295 8.97 8.51 -9.40
CA GLU A 295 8.57 9.91 -9.48
C GLU A 295 9.17 10.72 -8.32
N ALA A 296 9.03 10.22 -7.09
CA ALA A 296 9.52 10.88 -5.87
C ALA A 296 11.06 10.88 -5.74
N GLY A 297 11.74 9.89 -6.32
CA GLY A 297 13.19 9.78 -6.29
C GLY A 297 13.83 10.20 -7.60
N GLY A 298 13.97 9.25 -8.53
CA GLY A 298 14.76 9.39 -9.75
C GLY A 298 14.35 10.55 -10.66
N ILE A 299 13.04 10.71 -10.92
CA ILE A 299 12.53 11.80 -11.76
C ILE A 299 12.72 13.15 -11.08
N THR A 300 12.41 13.23 -9.78
CA THR A 300 12.60 14.46 -8.99
C THR A 300 14.07 14.88 -8.95
N ARG A 301 15.02 13.93 -8.83
CA ARG A 301 16.46 14.22 -8.95
C ARG A 301 16.83 14.83 -10.30
N ILE A 302 16.34 14.26 -11.41
CA ILE A 302 16.61 14.78 -12.76
C ILE A 302 16.04 16.19 -12.92
N ALA A 303 14.82 16.42 -12.44
CA ALA A 303 14.19 17.75 -12.46
C ALA A 303 15.00 18.76 -11.62
N ALA A 304 15.49 18.36 -10.45
CA ALA A 304 16.33 19.17 -9.58
C ALA A 304 17.61 19.63 -10.31
N GLU A 305 18.30 18.71 -11.02
CA GLU A 305 19.49 19.01 -11.81
C GLU A 305 19.21 20.02 -12.93
N LEU A 306 18.10 19.88 -13.65
CA LEU A 306 17.72 20.77 -14.75
C LEU A 306 17.32 22.17 -14.28
N LEU A 307 16.79 22.30 -13.06
CA LEU A 307 16.28 23.55 -12.50
C LEU A 307 17.25 24.22 -11.52
N GLY A 308 18.35 23.57 -11.16
CA GLY A 308 19.29 24.08 -10.15
C GLY A 308 18.69 24.13 -8.74
N LEU A 309 17.84 23.16 -8.40
CA LEU A 309 17.14 23.05 -7.12
C LEU A 309 17.52 21.74 -6.41
N ALA A 310 16.92 21.46 -5.25
CA ALA A 310 17.19 20.23 -4.49
C ALA A 310 15.94 19.35 -4.30
N PRO A 311 16.08 18.02 -4.31
CA PRO A 311 14.99 17.10 -3.97
C PRO A 311 14.71 17.07 -2.46
N CYS A 312 13.51 16.60 -2.08
CA CYS A 312 13.10 16.46 -0.67
C CYS A 312 13.49 15.11 -0.03
N GLY A 313 14.38 14.35 -0.65
CA GLY A 313 14.76 12.99 -0.25
C GLY A 313 14.72 11.99 -1.40
N ASP A 314 14.98 10.72 -1.11
CA ASP A 314 14.84 9.59 -2.04
C ASP A 314 14.23 8.39 -1.30
N PRO A 315 12.92 8.12 -1.48
CA PRO A 315 12.24 7.05 -0.78
C PRO A 315 12.70 5.65 -1.23
N THR A 316 13.20 5.51 -2.46
CA THR A 316 13.74 4.23 -2.96
C THR A 316 15.06 3.92 -2.27
N ALA A 317 15.95 4.91 -2.17
CA ALA A 317 17.22 4.75 -1.45
C ALA A 317 16.98 4.42 0.03
N ALA A 318 16.10 5.17 0.70
CA ALA A 318 15.77 4.94 2.11
C ALA A 318 15.18 3.54 2.37
N LEU A 319 14.29 3.06 1.50
CA LEU A 319 13.75 1.70 1.61
C LEU A 319 14.83 0.63 1.37
N ALA A 320 15.73 0.86 0.40
CA ALA A 320 16.84 -0.04 0.14
C ALA A 320 17.82 -0.09 1.33
N ASP A 321 18.10 1.03 1.99
CA ASP A 321 18.91 1.10 3.20
C ASP A 321 18.28 0.30 4.35
N ALA A 322 16.98 0.49 4.60
CA ALA A 322 16.25 -0.23 5.64
C ALA A 322 16.26 -1.75 5.41
N LEU A 323 15.98 -2.19 4.18
CA LEU A 323 16.03 -3.61 3.80
C LEU A 323 17.44 -4.19 3.86
N ALA A 324 18.46 -3.43 3.47
CA ALA A 324 19.85 -3.86 3.57
C ALA A 324 20.27 -4.02 5.04
N ALA A 325 19.85 -3.10 5.92
CA ALA A 325 20.12 -3.21 7.37
C ALA A 325 19.45 -4.44 8.00
N ALA A 326 18.29 -4.85 7.48
CA ALA A 326 17.56 -6.04 7.94
C ALA A 326 18.08 -7.38 7.39
N THR A 327 19.09 -7.36 6.50
CA THR A 327 19.59 -8.55 5.80
C THR A 327 21.11 -8.66 5.83
N PRO A 328 21.69 -9.87 5.83
CA PRO A 328 23.14 -10.03 5.74
C PRO A 328 23.68 -9.55 4.38
N ALA A 329 24.96 -9.19 4.32
CA ALA A 329 25.66 -8.94 3.07
C ALA A 329 25.57 -10.15 2.13
N GLY A 330 25.29 -9.92 0.84
CA GLY A 330 25.00 -10.98 -0.13
C GLY A 330 23.66 -11.71 0.08
N GLY A 331 22.87 -11.29 1.07
CA GLY A 331 21.55 -11.85 1.35
C GLY A 331 20.59 -11.68 0.18
N ALA A 332 19.68 -12.65 0.02
CA ALA A 332 18.71 -12.68 -1.07
C ALA A 332 17.37 -12.07 -0.64
N ILE A 333 16.91 -11.05 -1.38
CA ILE A 333 15.65 -10.35 -1.13
C ILE A 333 14.68 -10.64 -2.26
N GLY A 334 13.50 -11.18 -1.91
CA GLY A 334 12.42 -11.40 -2.85
C GLY A 334 11.59 -10.13 -3.07
N LEU A 335 11.49 -9.67 -4.32
CA LEU A 335 10.74 -8.50 -4.75
C LEU A 335 9.39 -8.92 -5.32
N VAL A 336 8.40 -9.03 -4.44
CA VAL A 336 7.10 -9.66 -4.69
C VAL A 336 6.10 -8.63 -5.21
N HIS A 337 5.62 -8.76 -6.44
CA HIS A 337 4.75 -7.79 -7.08
C HIS A 337 3.73 -8.43 -8.03
N ALA A 338 2.77 -7.65 -8.53
CA ALA A 338 1.81 -8.15 -9.52
C ALA A 338 2.48 -8.16 -10.90
N THR A 339 3.06 -9.30 -11.28
CA THR A 339 3.88 -9.45 -12.50
C THR A 339 3.16 -9.13 -13.82
N ALA A 340 1.82 -9.07 -13.81
CA ALA A 340 1.00 -8.65 -14.93
C ALA A 340 0.96 -7.12 -15.15
N TYR A 341 1.47 -6.33 -14.21
CA TYR A 341 1.46 -4.87 -14.23
C TYR A 341 2.89 -4.36 -14.40
N THR A 342 3.12 -3.65 -15.50
CA THR A 342 4.44 -3.11 -15.82
C THR A 342 4.88 -2.10 -14.76
N ASP A 343 4.00 -1.23 -14.28
CA ASP A 343 4.30 -0.16 -13.33
C ASP A 343 4.83 -0.73 -12.00
N ASP A 344 4.18 -1.79 -11.49
CA ASP A 344 4.65 -2.55 -10.33
C ASP A 344 6.06 -3.11 -10.55
N ARG A 345 6.31 -3.65 -11.76
CA ARG A 345 7.63 -4.20 -12.12
C ARG A 345 8.69 -3.11 -12.19
N GLN A 346 8.36 -1.91 -12.67
CA GLN A 346 9.30 -0.78 -12.72
C GLN A 346 9.77 -0.40 -11.31
N VAL A 347 8.82 -0.28 -10.36
CA VAL A 347 9.13 0.00 -8.95
C VAL A 347 10.07 -1.07 -8.37
N MET A 348 9.76 -2.34 -8.58
CA MET A 348 10.60 -3.43 -8.08
C MET A 348 11.97 -3.49 -8.76
N VAL A 349 12.08 -3.21 -10.05
CA VAL A 349 13.38 -3.14 -10.74
C VAL A 349 14.24 -2.00 -10.19
N GLN A 350 13.64 -0.83 -9.94
CA GLN A 350 14.35 0.30 -9.37
C GLN A 350 14.84 -0.01 -7.95
N LEU A 351 13.98 -0.57 -7.10
CA LEU A 351 14.37 -1.02 -5.76
C LEU A 351 15.44 -2.11 -5.82
N GLY A 352 15.34 -3.04 -6.77
CA GLY A 352 16.30 -4.10 -6.98
C GLY A 352 17.71 -3.56 -7.27
N ARG A 353 17.81 -2.60 -8.19
CA ARG A 353 19.09 -1.91 -8.49
C ARG A 353 19.64 -1.19 -7.26
N ALA A 354 18.80 -0.53 -6.47
CA ALA A 354 19.22 0.16 -5.26
C ALA A 354 19.73 -0.80 -4.16
N LEU A 355 19.16 -2.00 -4.08
CA LEU A 355 19.59 -3.08 -3.18
C LEU A 355 20.87 -3.76 -3.66
N GLU A 356 21.02 -3.97 -4.97
CA GLU A 356 22.24 -4.53 -5.58
C GLU A 356 23.44 -3.60 -5.39
N ALA A 357 23.23 -2.29 -5.48
CA ALA A 357 24.23 -1.28 -5.12
C ALA A 357 24.64 -1.32 -3.63
N ARG A 358 23.84 -1.98 -2.78
CA ARG A 358 24.09 -2.26 -1.36
C ARG A 358 24.50 -3.72 -1.14
N GLU A 359 25.03 -4.38 -2.16
CA GLU A 359 25.54 -5.75 -2.10
C GLU A 359 24.48 -6.78 -1.65
N ARG A 360 23.22 -6.58 -2.02
CA ARG A 360 22.15 -7.57 -1.84
C ARG A 360 21.84 -8.25 -3.16
N ARG A 361 21.48 -9.54 -3.10
CA ARG A 361 20.95 -10.26 -4.26
C ARG A 361 19.45 -10.06 -4.31
N THR A 362 18.90 -9.82 -5.49
CA THR A 362 17.46 -9.58 -5.63
C THR A 362 16.82 -10.60 -6.55
N CYS A 363 15.55 -10.91 -6.29
CA CYS A 363 14.77 -11.82 -7.13
C CYS A 363 13.38 -11.23 -7.36
N LEU A 364 13.04 -10.91 -8.61
CA LEU A 364 11.69 -10.50 -8.99
C LEU A 364 10.75 -11.71 -8.95
N LEU A 365 9.66 -11.62 -8.17
CA LEU A 365 8.80 -12.76 -7.88
C LEU A 365 7.32 -12.41 -8.04
N ASP A 366 6.59 -13.31 -8.67
CA ASP A 366 5.14 -13.48 -8.46
C ASP A 366 4.92 -14.16 -7.08
N PRO A 367 3.91 -13.76 -6.29
CA PRO A 367 3.67 -14.39 -4.98
C PRO A 367 3.42 -15.90 -5.05
N THR A 368 3.01 -16.45 -6.18
CA THR A 368 2.83 -17.91 -6.36
C THR A 368 4.13 -18.68 -6.59
N GLN A 369 5.25 -17.99 -6.80
CA GLN A 369 6.60 -18.57 -6.93
C GLN A 369 7.30 -18.74 -5.57
N LEU A 370 6.65 -18.34 -4.48
CA LEU A 370 7.13 -18.55 -3.12
C LEU A 370 6.70 -19.94 -2.61
N GLU A 371 7.67 -20.63 -2.02
CA GLU A 371 7.46 -21.85 -1.23
C GLU A 371 7.73 -21.52 0.24
N TRP A 372 6.82 -21.90 1.14
CA TRP A 372 6.96 -21.65 2.57
C TRP A 372 7.31 -22.94 3.30
N GLN A 373 8.44 -22.94 4.01
CA GLN A 373 8.95 -24.08 4.78
C GLN A 373 9.23 -23.62 6.20
N ASP A 374 8.51 -24.14 7.20
CA ASP A 374 8.65 -23.76 8.62
C ASP A 374 8.65 -22.24 8.87
N GLY A 375 7.77 -21.52 8.15
CA GLY A 375 7.63 -20.06 8.22
C GLY A 375 8.72 -19.28 7.47
N VAL A 376 9.63 -19.95 6.77
CA VAL A 376 10.69 -19.32 5.96
C VAL A 376 10.29 -19.35 4.49
N ALA A 377 10.45 -18.21 3.81
CA ALA A 377 10.20 -18.09 2.39
C ALA A 377 11.39 -18.61 1.57
N HIS A 378 11.09 -19.43 0.58
CA HIS A 378 12.00 -19.88 -0.47
C HIS A 378 11.44 -19.44 -1.81
N ALA A 379 12.33 -19.10 -2.75
CA ALA A 379 11.94 -18.89 -4.14
C ALA A 379 12.44 -20.06 -5.00
N ARG A 380 11.61 -20.43 -5.97
CA ARG A 380 11.98 -21.36 -7.04
C ARG A 380 11.63 -20.75 -8.39
N THR A 381 12.66 -20.24 -9.05
CA THR A 381 12.62 -19.67 -10.40
C THR A 381 13.69 -20.35 -11.26
N GLU A 382 13.73 -20.03 -12.56
CA GLU A 382 14.74 -20.59 -13.46
C GLU A 382 16.17 -20.09 -13.14
N TRP A 383 16.29 -18.89 -12.56
CA TRP A 383 17.56 -18.21 -12.28
C TRP A 383 17.92 -18.15 -10.80
N PHE A 384 17.00 -18.52 -9.90
CA PHE A 384 17.23 -18.55 -8.46
C PHE A 384 16.41 -19.67 -7.81
N ALA A 385 17.10 -20.51 -7.04
CA ALA A 385 16.49 -21.50 -6.16
C ALA A 385 17.16 -21.41 -4.79
N GLY A 386 16.40 -21.05 -3.75
CA GLY A 386 16.97 -20.91 -2.43
C GLY A 386 16.08 -20.21 -1.42
N ARG A 387 16.60 -20.13 -0.19
CA ARG A 387 16.02 -19.37 0.91
C ARG A 387 16.14 -17.87 0.62
N LEU A 388 15.12 -17.12 1.04
CA LEU A 388 15.11 -15.65 1.03
C LEU A 388 15.37 -15.12 2.45
N ASP A 389 16.20 -14.09 2.54
CA ASP A 389 16.57 -13.41 3.78
C ASP A 389 15.58 -12.30 4.15
N ALA A 390 14.90 -11.72 3.15
CA ALA A 390 13.76 -10.83 3.35
C ALA A 390 12.83 -10.82 2.12
N LEU A 391 11.64 -10.25 2.29
CA LEU A 391 10.69 -9.96 1.21
C LEU A 391 10.41 -8.46 1.16
N ALA A 392 10.54 -7.84 0.00
CA ALA A 392 9.91 -6.56 -0.30
C ALA A 392 8.64 -6.83 -1.12
N ARG A 393 7.47 -6.53 -0.56
CA ARG A 393 6.16 -6.75 -1.17
C ARG A 393 5.61 -5.42 -1.70
N PHE A 394 5.31 -5.44 -2.99
CA PHE A 394 4.50 -4.45 -3.69
C PHE A 394 3.20 -5.04 -4.25
N TYR A 395 2.97 -6.35 -4.07
CA TYR A 395 1.69 -6.99 -4.34
C TYR A 395 0.65 -6.60 -3.26
N PRO A 396 -0.52 -6.02 -3.61
CA PRO A 396 -1.52 -5.58 -2.62
C PRO A 396 -1.98 -6.68 -1.66
N ALA A 397 -2.02 -6.39 -0.37
CA ALA A 397 -2.34 -7.39 0.66
C ALA A 397 -3.77 -7.91 0.51
N GLU A 398 -4.71 -7.06 0.09
CA GLU A 398 -6.11 -7.42 -0.13
C GLU A 398 -6.29 -8.39 -1.30
N TRP A 399 -5.33 -8.47 -2.22
CA TRP A 399 -5.36 -9.41 -3.36
C TRP A 399 -4.79 -10.78 -3.00
N LEU A 400 -4.01 -10.91 -1.92
CA LEU A 400 -3.38 -12.17 -1.53
C LEU A 400 -4.40 -13.30 -1.31
N ALA A 401 -5.58 -12.97 -0.81
CA ALA A 401 -6.66 -13.93 -0.61
C ALA A 401 -7.24 -14.52 -1.92
N ASN A 402 -6.97 -13.90 -3.07
CA ASN A 402 -7.37 -14.40 -4.39
C ASN A 402 -6.39 -15.46 -4.91
N LEU A 403 -5.23 -15.62 -4.28
CA LEU A 403 -4.24 -16.62 -4.67
C LEU A 403 -4.66 -18.03 -4.21
N PRO A 404 -4.26 -19.08 -4.95
CA PRO A 404 -4.48 -20.46 -4.52
C PRO A 404 -3.89 -20.70 -3.12
N ARG A 405 -4.59 -21.44 -2.25
CA ARG A 405 -4.12 -21.74 -0.88
C ARG A 405 -2.70 -22.32 -0.83
N ARG A 406 -2.32 -23.12 -1.84
CA ARG A 406 -0.98 -23.71 -1.99
C ARG A 406 0.16 -22.70 -2.12
N SER A 407 -0.13 -21.44 -2.45
CA SER A 407 0.89 -20.36 -2.46
C SER A 407 1.38 -19.99 -1.06
N GLY A 408 0.69 -20.44 -0.01
CA GLY A 408 1.03 -20.07 1.36
C GLY A 408 0.81 -18.58 1.68
N TRP A 409 -0.01 -17.87 0.89
CA TRP A 409 -0.23 -16.41 1.01
C TRP A 409 -0.54 -15.91 2.43
N ARG A 410 -1.08 -16.77 3.30
CA ARG A 410 -1.33 -16.42 4.71
C ARG A 410 -0.06 -16.07 5.47
N ALA A 411 1.12 -16.56 5.05
CA ALA A 411 2.40 -16.25 5.67
C ALA A 411 2.77 -14.76 5.58
N PHE A 412 2.18 -14.00 4.65
CA PHE A 412 2.31 -12.54 4.63
C PHE A 412 1.65 -11.87 5.84
N PHE A 413 0.70 -12.53 6.50
CA PHE A 413 -0.04 -11.99 7.64
C PHE A 413 0.42 -12.57 8.98
N ARG A 414 0.94 -13.82 9.00
CA ARG A 414 1.22 -14.56 10.24
C ARG A 414 2.37 -15.53 10.13
N GLY A 415 3.05 -15.80 11.24
CA GLY A 415 3.97 -16.93 11.42
C GLY A 415 5.20 -16.93 10.49
N SER A 416 5.42 -15.87 9.72
CA SER A 416 6.60 -15.74 8.86
C SER A 416 7.82 -15.35 9.68
N ARG A 417 8.84 -16.19 9.59
CA ARG A 417 10.19 -15.96 10.11
C ARG A 417 11.05 -15.18 9.14
N THR A 418 10.72 -15.18 7.84
CA THR A 418 11.34 -14.28 6.86
C THR A 418 10.82 -12.85 7.09
N PRO A 419 11.70 -11.86 7.36
CA PRO A 419 11.35 -10.45 7.43
C PRO A 419 10.64 -9.93 6.17
N GLN A 420 9.65 -9.05 6.32
CA GLN A 420 8.83 -8.51 5.22
C GLN A 420 8.74 -6.99 5.24
N ALA A 421 8.68 -6.35 4.08
CA ALA A 421 8.42 -4.92 3.89
C ALA A 421 7.49 -4.74 2.67
N ASN A 422 6.21 -4.45 2.79
CA ASN A 422 5.41 -4.30 4.01
C ASN A 422 4.78 -5.65 4.41
N PRO A 423 4.72 -6.04 5.71
CA PRO A 423 3.89 -7.17 6.14
C PRO A 423 2.41 -6.91 5.84
N GLY A 424 1.62 -7.99 5.75
CA GLY A 424 0.20 -7.93 5.44
C GLY A 424 -0.65 -7.20 6.49
N SER A 425 -0.14 -7.04 7.71
CA SER A 425 -0.77 -6.25 8.78
C SER A 425 -0.97 -4.78 8.41
N ALA A 426 -0.16 -4.22 7.49
CA ALA A 426 -0.32 -2.83 7.02
C ALA A 426 -1.72 -2.54 6.48
N LEU A 427 -2.41 -3.58 5.99
CA LEU A 427 -3.76 -3.46 5.46
C LEU A 427 -4.79 -2.98 6.51
N LEU A 428 -4.53 -3.23 7.80
CA LEU A 428 -5.38 -2.78 8.91
C LEU A 428 -5.55 -1.25 8.91
N VAL A 429 -4.46 -0.53 8.64
CA VAL A 429 -4.42 0.94 8.64
C VAL A 429 -4.50 1.54 7.23
N GLN A 430 -4.37 0.73 6.17
CA GLN A 430 -4.63 1.13 4.79
C GLN A 430 -6.12 1.36 4.52
N SER A 431 -7.00 0.68 5.27
CA SER A 431 -8.43 0.82 5.09
C SER A 431 -8.86 2.24 5.39
N LYS A 432 -9.58 2.86 4.45
CA LYS A 432 -10.21 4.17 4.62
C LYS A 432 -11.28 4.18 5.72
N ARG A 433 -11.66 3.01 6.24
CA ARG A 433 -12.54 2.83 7.40
C ARG A 433 -11.79 2.78 8.73
N PHE A 434 -10.46 2.87 8.74
CA PHE A 434 -9.64 2.97 9.95
C PHE A 434 -10.18 3.99 10.98
N PRO A 435 -10.66 5.19 10.58
CA PRO A 435 -11.22 6.16 11.52
C PRO A 435 -12.43 5.69 12.32
N LEU A 436 -13.16 4.69 11.81
CA LEU A 436 -14.34 4.16 12.49
C LEU A 436 -13.98 3.34 13.73
N ALA A 437 -12.74 2.85 13.82
CA ALA A 437 -12.25 2.10 14.97
C ALA A 437 -11.62 3.00 16.05
N TRP A 438 -11.34 4.28 15.76
CA TRP A 438 -10.51 5.15 16.62
C TRP A 438 -11.02 5.28 18.05
N ASP A 439 -12.32 5.41 18.25
CA ASP A 439 -12.91 5.56 19.59
C ASP A 439 -12.84 4.26 20.42
N ARG A 440 -12.51 3.13 19.78
CA ARG A 440 -12.32 1.81 20.42
C ARG A 440 -10.84 1.45 20.61
N LEU A 441 -9.92 2.29 20.14
CA LEU A 441 -8.49 2.14 20.32
C LEU A 441 -8.01 2.92 21.54
N THR A 442 -7.02 2.34 22.21
CA THR A 442 -6.30 2.96 23.33
C THR A 442 -5.15 3.82 22.83
N ALA A 443 -4.59 3.49 21.66
CA ALA A 443 -3.53 4.25 21.01
C ALA A 443 -3.96 5.71 20.82
N PRO A 444 -3.13 6.69 21.24
CA PRO A 444 -3.44 8.10 21.02
C PRO A 444 -3.30 8.44 19.54
N LEU A 445 -4.33 9.09 18.99
CA LEU A 445 -4.40 9.49 17.56
C LEU A 445 -4.64 11.00 17.37
N PRO A 446 -4.00 11.91 18.14
CA PRO A 446 -4.30 13.34 18.07
C PRO A 446 -3.97 13.95 16.71
N THR A 447 -2.85 13.57 16.09
CA THR A 447 -2.45 14.09 14.78
C THR A 447 -3.40 13.60 13.70
N TRP A 448 -3.76 12.31 13.73
CA TRP A 448 -4.78 11.76 12.84
C TRP A 448 -6.13 12.48 12.95
N ARG A 449 -6.61 12.72 14.18
CA ARG A 449 -7.89 13.42 14.42
C ARG A 449 -7.85 14.89 14.00
N ALA A 450 -6.70 15.55 14.07
CA ALA A 450 -6.54 16.92 13.63
C ALA A 450 -6.45 17.02 12.08
N MET A 451 -5.79 16.06 11.44
CA MET A 451 -5.38 16.16 10.03
C MET A 451 -6.39 15.53 9.06
N LEU A 452 -7.06 14.44 9.46
CA LEU A 452 -8.03 13.76 8.61
C LEU A 452 -9.43 14.32 8.88
N PRO A 453 -10.19 14.73 7.85
CA PRO A 453 -11.56 15.15 8.02
C PRO A 453 -12.43 14.08 8.65
N GLU A 454 -13.52 14.53 9.29
CA GLU A 454 -14.52 13.65 9.90
C GLU A 454 -14.91 12.53 8.94
N THR A 455 -14.84 11.29 9.43
CA THR A 455 -15.03 10.08 8.64
C THR A 455 -16.03 9.18 9.37
N ARG A 456 -17.09 8.76 8.67
CA ARG A 456 -18.25 8.04 9.22
C ARG A 456 -18.65 6.85 8.35
N SER A 457 -19.43 5.93 8.92
CA SER A 457 -20.10 4.92 8.12
C SER A 457 -21.07 5.59 7.15
N PRO A 458 -21.21 5.12 5.90
CA PRO A 458 -22.23 5.63 4.97
C PRO A 458 -23.68 5.40 5.45
N ARG A 459 -23.88 4.66 6.55
CA ARG A 459 -25.18 4.44 7.19
C ARG A 459 -25.57 5.58 8.13
N ASP A 460 -24.60 6.33 8.65
CA ASP A 460 -24.79 7.22 9.79
C ASP A 460 -24.95 8.69 9.37
N VAL A 461 -24.76 8.97 8.08
CA VAL A 461 -24.81 10.33 7.51
C VAL A 461 -25.54 10.33 6.18
N ASP A 462 -26.21 11.44 5.85
CA ASP A 462 -26.91 11.61 4.58
C ASP A 462 -26.00 12.14 3.47
N TRP A 463 -24.97 11.38 3.14
CA TRP A 463 -23.99 11.73 2.10
C TRP A 463 -24.59 11.85 0.68
N ARG A 464 -25.85 11.43 0.48
CA ARG A 464 -26.53 11.62 -0.81
C ARG A 464 -27.11 13.03 -0.95
N ALA A 465 -27.64 13.57 0.13
CA ALA A 465 -28.25 14.89 0.15
C ALA A 465 -27.24 15.98 0.52
N ASP A 466 -26.35 15.73 1.47
CA ASP A 466 -25.37 16.69 1.97
C ASP A 466 -24.09 16.68 1.09
N PRO A 467 -23.83 17.74 0.30
CA PRO A 467 -22.68 17.81 -0.61
C PRO A 467 -21.34 17.96 0.11
N ALA A 468 -21.34 18.22 1.42
CA ALA A 468 -20.13 18.28 2.24
C ALA A 468 -19.55 16.88 2.54
N TRP A 469 -20.26 15.80 2.22
CA TRP A 469 -19.73 14.44 2.28
C TRP A 469 -19.35 13.92 0.90
N LEU A 470 -18.22 13.23 0.83
CA LEU A 470 -17.87 12.33 -0.25
C LEU A 470 -17.99 10.88 0.21
N VAL A 471 -18.10 9.95 -0.74
CA VAL A 471 -17.97 8.52 -0.47
C VAL A 471 -16.78 7.93 -1.19
N LYS A 472 -16.05 7.04 -0.53
CA LYS A 472 -14.91 6.32 -1.12
C LYS A 472 -14.92 4.85 -0.70
N PRO A 473 -14.49 3.90 -1.56
CA PRO A 473 -14.40 2.49 -1.19
C PRO A 473 -13.39 2.29 -0.05
N ALA A 474 -13.62 1.34 0.85
CA ALA A 474 -12.75 1.08 2.00
C ALA A 474 -11.30 0.74 1.61
N LEU A 475 -11.14 -0.05 0.54
CA LEU A 475 -9.86 -0.52 0.00
C LEU A 475 -9.64 -0.03 -1.45
N GLY A 476 -10.25 1.10 -1.83
CA GLY A 476 -10.08 1.68 -3.18
C GLY A 476 -8.67 2.24 -3.40
N ARG A 477 -8.22 2.28 -4.66
CA ARG A 477 -6.88 2.75 -5.07
C ARG A 477 -7.00 3.79 -6.20
N VAL A 478 -5.96 4.61 -6.40
CA VAL A 478 -5.81 5.54 -7.53
C VAL A 478 -6.99 6.51 -7.74
N GLY A 479 -7.70 6.85 -6.66
CA GLY A 479 -8.89 7.72 -6.74
C GLY A 479 -10.09 7.10 -7.45
N GLU A 480 -10.07 5.79 -7.73
CA GLU A 480 -11.19 5.10 -8.38
C GLU A 480 -12.43 5.06 -7.48
N GLU A 481 -13.59 5.16 -8.13
CA GLU A 481 -14.91 5.08 -7.49
C GLU A 481 -15.14 6.09 -6.34
N ILE A 482 -14.38 7.20 -6.30
CA ILE A 482 -14.70 8.32 -5.40
C ILE A 482 -16.00 8.97 -5.86
N GLY A 483 -16.99 9.03 -4.99
CA GLY A 483 -18.26 9.69 -5.22
C GLY A 483 -18.24 11.11 -4.67
N LEU A 484 -18.10 12.10 -5.56
CA LEU A 484 -18.43 13.50 -5.31
C LEU A 484 -19.61 13.89 -6.22
N ARG A 485 -20.74 14.23 -5.62
CA ARG A 485 -22.00 14.50 -6.33
C ARG A 485 -21.87 15.55 -7.45
N ASP A 486 -21.02 16.56 -7.24
CA ASP A 486 -20.88 17.70 -8.14
C ASP A 486 -19.59 17.67 -9.00
N VAL A 487 -18.79 16.61 -8.87
CA VAL A 487 -17.52 16.46 -9.62
C VAL A 487 -17.55 15.26 -10.56
N VAL A 488 -18.28 14.20 -10.18
CA VAL A 488 -18.34 12.94 -10.90
C VAL A 488 -19.51 12.94 -11.88
N GLU A 489 -19.32 12.31 -13.05
CA GLU A 489 -20.38 12.18 -14.05
C GLU A 489 -21.66 11.56 -13.45
N PRO A 490 -22.88 12.08 -13.75
CA PRO A 490 -24.12 11.59 -13.13
C PRO A 490 -24.38 10.08 -13.24
N LYS A 491 -23.89 9.43 -14.30
CA LYS A 491 -23.99 7.97 -14.45
C LYS A 491 -23.08 7.22 -13.48
N GLN A 492 -21.84 7.67 -13.35
CA GLN A 492 -20.86 7.10 -12.42
C GLN A 492 -21.29 7.35 -10.97
N TRP A 493 -21.77 8.56 -10.65
CA TRP A 493 -22.35 8.87 -9.34
C TRP A 493 -23.47 7.91 -8.97
N ARG A 494 -24.43 7.64 -9.87
CA ARG A 494 -25.52 6.68 -9.62
C ARG A 494 -25.02 5.27 -9.34
N ALA A 495 -23.95 4.83 -10.00
CA ALA A 495 -23.36 3.51 -9.78
C ALA A 495 -22.67 3.42 -8.42
N ILE A 496 -21.83 4.41 -8.08
CA ILE A 496 -21.17 4.55 -6.78
C ILE A 496 -22.22 4.61 -5.67
N ALA A 497 -23.21 5.49 -5.82
CA ALA A 497 -24.22 5.72 -4.80
C ALA A 497 -25.09 4.47 -4.54
N ARG A 498 -25.33 3.67 -5.58
CA ARG A 498 -25.98 2.36 -5.47
C ARG A 498 -25.07 1.38 -4.71
N SER A 499 -23.80 1.26 -5.10
CA SER A 499 -22.86 0.34 -4.45
C SER A 499 -22.71 0.65 -2.96
N ALA A 500 -22.48 1.92 -2.60
CA ALA A 500 -22.40 2.38 -1.22
C ALA A 500 -23.69 2.15 -0.42
N ARG A 501 -24.86 2.15 -1.09
CA ARG A 501 -26.14 1.81 -0.44
C ARG A 501 -26.22 0.35 -0.04
N TRP A 502 -25.87 -0.53 -0.96
CA TRP A 502 -26.11 -1.97 -0.82
C TRP A 502 -25.01 -2.65 -0.01
N SER A 503 -23.79 -2.12 -0.06
CA SER A 503 -22.63 -2.67 0.63
C SER A 503 -21.89 -1.62 1.45
N PRO A 504 -22.52 -0.89 2.38
CA PRO A 504 -21.90 0.24 3.08
C PRO A 504 -20.69 -0.14 3.96
N SER A 505 -20.48 -1.44 4.26
CA SER A 505 -19.24 -1.94 4.89
C SER A 505 -18.01 -1.79 3.99
N ASP A 506 -18.21 -1.72 2.68
CA ASP A 506 -17.16 -1.66 1.68
C ASP A 506 -16.82 -0.20 1.30
N TRP A 507 -17.43 0.75 2.00
CA TRP A 507 -17.39 2.18 1.71
C TRP A 507 -17.20 2.99 2.98
N VAL A 508 -16.79 4.24 2.85
CA VAL A 508 -16.77 5.22 3.93
C VAL A 508 -17.31 6.55 3.43
N ALA A 509 -17.98 7.30 4.30
CA ALA A 509 -18.33 8.69 4.05
C ALA A 509 -17.32 9.58 4.76
N GLN A 510 -16.76 10.58 4.08
CA GLN A 510 -15.79 11.50 4.66
C GLN A 510 -16.19 12.94 4.35
N ARG A 511 -16.07 13.84 5.33
CA ARG A 511 -16.24 15.29 5.10
C ARG A 511 -15.21 15.76 4.09
N ARG A 512 -15.66 16.57 3.14
CA ARG A 512 -14.79 17.25 2.19
C ARG A 512 -14.03 18.36 2.92
N PHE A 513 -12.86 18.69 2.38
CA PHE A 513 -12.15 19.92 2.68
C PHE A 513 -11.87 20.65 1.37
N ASP A 514 -11.71 21.95 1.45
CA ASP A 514 -11.45 22.81 0.30
C ASP A 514 -9.94 22.94 0.08
N ALA A 515 -9.41 22.08 -0.79
CA ALA A 515 -8.03 22.20 -1.25
C ALA A 515 -7.85 23.49 -2.06
N LEU A 516 -6.83 24.27 -1.71
CA LEU A 516 -6.49 25.50 -2.42
C LEU A 516 -5.80 25.17 -3.74
N ALA A 517 -6.27 25.81 -4.81
CA ALA A 517 -5.63 25.72 -6.12
C ALA A 517 -4.38 26.59 -6.15
N LEU A 518 -3.35 26.14 -6.87
CA LEU A 518 -2.24 26.96 -7.33
C LEU A 518 -2.56 27.56 -8.69
N ASP A 519 -2.10 28.78 -8.92
CA ASP A 519 -1.97 29.33 -10.28
C ASP A 519 -0.71 28.73 -10.92
N VAL A 520 -0.92 27.99 -11.99
CA VAL A 520 0.11 27.31 -12.76
C VAL A 520 0.08 27.88 -14.17
N HIS A 521 0.88 28.92 -14.40
CA HIS A 521 1.01 29.58 -15.70
C HIS A 521 -0.34 30.07 -16.27
N GLY A 522 -1.23 30.60 -15.42
CA GLY A 522 -2.55 31.11 -15.79
C GLY A 522 -3.67 30.06 -15.72
N GLU A 523 -3.36 28.81 -15.38
CA GLU A 523 -4.35 27.75 -15.14
C GLU A 523 -4.42 27.39 -13.66
N ARG A 524 -5.63 27.09 -13.15
CA ARG A 524 -5.78 26.59 -11.79
C ARG A 524 -5.50 25.10 -11.74
N ALA A 525 -4.68 24.69 -10.77
CA ALA A 525 -4.40 23.29 -10.55
C ALA A 525 -4.32 22.94 -9.04
N TRP A 526 -4.64 21.69 -8.70
CA TRP A 526 -4.73 21.21 -7.33
C TRP A 526 -3.60 20.22 -7.05
N PRO A 527 -2.57 20.64 -6.30
CA PRO A 527 -1.47 19.76 -5.91
C PRO A 527 -1.88 18.81 -4.79
N CYS A 528 -1.33 17.59 -4.83
CA CYS A 528 -1.36 16.61 -3.76
C CYS A 528 0.07 16.17 -3.48
N ILE A 529 0.46 16.27 -2.21
CA ILE A 529 1.83 16.08 -1.73
C ILE A 529 1.88 14.79 -0.91
N GLY A 530 2.33 13.70 -1.54
CA GLY A 530 2.50 12.40 -0.91
C GLY A 530 3.84 12.29 -0.18
N VAL A 531 3.87 12.48 1.14
CA VAL A 531 5.11 12.37 1.93
C VAL A 531 5.36 10.91 2.30
N TYR A 532 6.49 10.38 1.86
CA TYR A 532 6.95 9.05 2.25
C TYR A 532 7.56 9.04 3.63
N VAL A 533 7.23 8.02 4.40
CA VAL A 533 7.87 7.69 5.67
C VAL A 533 8.39 6.27 5.62
N ILE A 534 9.70 6.09 5.83
CA ILE A 534 10.38 4.79 5.92
C ILE A 534 10.90 4.64 7.35
N ASP A 535 10.49 3.57 8.04
CA ASP A 535 10.84 3.29 9.43
C ASP A 535 10.66 4.48 10.39
N GLY A 536 9.58 5.23 10.17
CA GLY A 536 9.20 6.37 11.00
C GLY A 536 9.92 7.68 10.69
N ARG A 537 10.74 7.73 9.62
CA ARG A 537 11.42 8.94 9.14
C ARG A 537 10.90 9.39 7.78
N ALA A 538 10.66 10.69 7.62
CA ALA A 538 10.31 11.25 6.31
C ALA A 538 11.47 11.03 5.31
N ALA A 539 11.16 10.50 4.13
CA ALA A 539 12.16 9.98 3.19
C ALA A 539 12.08 10.57 1.78
N GLY A 540 11.04 11.35 1.48
CA GLY A 540 10.86 11.99 0.18
C GLY A 540 9.40 12.37 -0.09
N ILE A 541 9.17 12.99 -1.25
CA ILE A 541 7.85 13.48 -1.64
C ILE A 541 7.50 12.99 -3.04
N TYR A 542 6.31 12.42 -3.16
CA TYR A 542 5.64 12.18 -4.42
C TYR A 542 4.65 13.32 -4.70
N GLY A 543 4.83 14.05 -5.80
CA GLY A 543 3.92 15.11 -6.21
C GLY A 543 2.95 14.65 -7.28
N ARG A 544 1.68 15.02 -7.10
CA ARG A 544 0.67 14.93 -8.15
C ARG A 544 -0.05 16.25 -8.32
N ILE A 545 -0.47 16.57 -9.54
CA ILE A 545 -1.22 17.79 -9.83
C ILE A 545 -2.40 17.53 -10.77
N ALA A 546 -3.58 17.95 -10.34
CA ALA A 546 -4.83 17.73 -11.06
C ALA A 546 -5.44 19.06 -11.55
N ARG A 547 -6.14 19.02 -12.69
CA ARG A 547 -6.89 20.17 -13.24
C ARG A 547 -8.23 20.43 -12.54
N ARG A 548 -8.61 19.54 -11.64
CA ARG A 548 -9.81 19.63 -10.80
C ARG A 548 -9.44 19.30 -9.36
N ALA A 549 -10.31 19.66 -8.41
CA ALA A 549 -10.17 19.33 -6.99
C ALA A 549 -10.44 17.83 -6.69
N LEU A 550 -9.89 16.94 -7.53
CA LEU A 550 -9.91 15.49 -7.41
C LEU A 550 -8.68 14.93 -8.12
N VAL A 551 -7.89 14.14 -7.38
CA VAL A 551 -6.67 13.52 -7.87
C VAL A 551 -7.01 12.10 -8.34
N ASP A 552 -7.03 11.89 -9.66
CA ASP A 552 -7.47 10.65 -10.35
C ASP A 552 -6.46 10.21 -11.43
N ALA A 553 -6.74 9.17 -12.23
CA ALA A 553 -5.80 8.69 -13.24
C ALA A 553 -5.33 9.75 -14.28
N GLU A 554 -5.98 10.91 -14.40
CA GLU A 554 -5.58 11.98 -15.33
C GLU A 554 -4.64 13.01 -14.69
N ALA A 555 -4.42 12.97 -13.38
CA ALA A 555 -3.48 13.89 -12.74
C ALA A 555 -2.04 13.58 -13.16
N LEU A 556 -1.25 14.63 -13.32
CA LEU A 556 0.14 14.52 -13.72
C LEU A 556 1.03 14.25 -12.50
N ASP A 557 2.05 13.42 -12.68
CA ASP A 557 3.19 13.33 -11.79
C ASP A 557 4.02 14.62 -11.92
N VAL A 558 4.33 15.24 -10.79
CA VAL A 558 5.10 16.50 -10.75
C VAL A 558 6.24 16.37 -9.75
N ALA A 559 7.44 16.80 -10.15
CA ALA A 559 8.59 16.84 -9.26
C ALA A 559 8.34 17.87 -8.15
N VAL A 560 8.69 17.53 -6.90
CA VAL A 560 8.58 18.43 -5.75
C VAL A 560 9.97 18.70 -5.18
N LEU A 561 10.35 19.97 -5.19
CA LEU A 561 11.70 20.45 -4.91
C LEU A 561 11.68 21.45 -3.75
N VAL A 562 12.85 21.78 -3.22
CA VAL A 562 13.04 22.84 -2.23
C VAL A 562 14.13 23.81 -2.68
N ASN A 563 14.03 25.05 -2.21
CA ASN A 563 15.06 26.07 -2.37
C ASN A 563 16.20 25.84 -1.37
N ARG A 564 17.07 24.87 -1.64
CA ARG A 564 18.38 24.88 -1.01
C ARG A 564 19.33 25.61 -1.94
N SER A 565 19.78 26.80 -1.53
CA SER A 565 21.05 27.33 -2.02
C SER A 565 22.05 26.19 -1.89
N VAL A 566 22.66 25.78 -3.01
CA VAL A 566 23.69 24.75 -3.01
C VAL A 566 24.80 25.24 -2.10
N SER A 567 24.72 24.90 -0.81
CA SER A 567 25.80 25.12 0.12
C SER A 567 26.91 24.22 -0.39
N SER A 568 27.88 24.85 -1.04
CA SER A 568 29.13 24.25 -1.47
C SER A 568 29.68 23.38 -0.33
N SER A 569 29.53 22.06 -0.44
CA SER A 569 30.23 21.15 0.44
C SER A 569 31.74 21.36 0.28
N PRO A 570 32.52 21.26 1.36
CA PRO A 570 33.96 21.50 1.32
C PRO A 570 34.64 20.52 0.37
N SER A 571 35.56 21.05 -0.43
CA SER A 571 36.41 20.32 -1.37
C SER A 571 36.96 19.04 -0.73
N VAL A 572 36.58 17.89 -1.29
CA VAL A 572 37.35 16.67 -1.10
C VAL A 572 38.68 16.89 -1.81
N SER A 573 39.71 17.13 -1.03
CA SER A 573 41.10 17.19 -1.44
C SER A 573 41.44 15.92 -2.23
N SER A 574 41.72 16.11 -3.51
CA SER A 574 42.23 15.14 -4.45
C SER A 574 43.58 14.61 -3.99
N ASN A 575 43.61 13.41 -3.41
CA ASN A 575 44.83 12.64 -3.26
C ASN A 575 45.06 11.87 -4.58
N ARG A 576 45.59 12.57 -5.59
CA ARG A 576 46.19 11.97 -6.78
C ARG A 576 47.65 11.68 -6.44
N SER A 577 48.00 10.42 -6.23
CA SER A 577 49.38 9.96 -6.32
C SER A 577 49.42 8.44 -6.48
N LEU A 578 50.18 8.01 -7.49
CA LEU A 578 50.63 6.64 -7.78
C LEU A 578 49.59 5.71 -8.41
N LEU A 579 49.59 5.66 -9.75
CA LEU A 579 49.64 4.42 -10.55
C LEU A 579 49.80 4.83 -12.03
N SER A 580 51.04 5.06 -12.46
CA SER A 580 51.41 4.95 -13.88
C SER A 580 52.82 4.36 -13.98
N ASN A 581 52.93 3.33 -14.81
CA ASN A 581 54.13 2.68 -15.35
C ASN A 581 54.33 1.25 -14.85
N ARG A 582 53.75 0.31 -15.59
CA ARG A 582 54.47 -0.86 -16.08
C ARG A 582 53.86 -1.31 -17.41
N SER A 583 54.51 -0.86 -18.46
CA SER A 583 54.45 -1.36 -19.83
C SER A 583 54.81 -2.83 -19.87
N VAL A 584 53.96 -3.60 -20.56
CA VAL A 584 54.21 -4.99 -20.96
C VAL A 584 55.14 -4.97 -22.16
N SER A 585 56.36 -5.46 -21.98
CA SER A 585 57.26 -5.85 -23.07
C SER A 585 57.56 -7.34 -22.98
N SER A 586 57.35 -7.99 -24.11
CA SER A 586 57.62 -9.38 -24.44
C SER A 586 59.07 -9.80 -24.20
N ASN A 587 59.30 -11.02 -23.71
CA ASN A 587 60.32 -11.91 -24.26
C ASN A 587 60.12 -13.39 -23.87
N ARG A 588 60.61 -14.24 -24.78
CA ARG A 588 60.47 -15.70 -24.96
C ARG A 588 61.30 -16.57 -24.00
N CYS A 589 60.97 -17.87 -24.04
CA CYS A 589 61.77 -19.07 -23.72
C CYS A 589 62.08 -19.28 -22.23
N GLU A 590 62.03 -20.48 -21.63
CA GLU A 590 62.37 -21.81 -22.16
C GLU A 590 61.81 -22.93 -21.24
N GLN A 591 61.40 -24.04 -21.88
CA GLN A 591 61.52 -25.48 -21.53
C GLN A 591 61.38 -26.00 -20.07
N VAL A 592 60.40 -26.87 -19.79
CA VAL A 592 60.38 -28.37 -19.84
C VAL A 592 60.68 -29.03 -18.48
N ASN A 593 59.72 -29.88 -18.11
CA ASN A 593 59.52 -30.81 -16.99
C ASN A 593 60.69 -31.71 -16.57
N PRO A 594 60.58 -32.36 -15.39
CA PRO A 594 59.98 -33.71 -15.32
C PRO A 594 58.53 -33.76 -14.81
#